data_AF-A0A2P4QH77-F1
#
_entry.id   AF-A0A2P4QH77-F1
#
_cell.length_a   1.000
_cell.length_b   1.000
_cell.length_c   1.000
_cell.angle_alpha   90.00
_cell.angle_beta   90.00
_cell.angle_gamma   90.00
#
_symmetry.space_group_name_H-M   'P 1'
#
loop_
_entity.id
_entity.type
_entity.pdbx_description
1 polymer ?
#
loop_
_entity_poly.entity_id
_entity_poly.type
_entity_poly.pdbx_seq_one_letter_code
_entity_poly.pdbx_strand_id
1 'polypeptide(L)'
;RIGKFDSKIINPKLAKIIIKWIVKEDFWILRYKFNLIYRGSIDGINHEIFKNKCKGQMESLVLIKVKHTNQIFGGYSSIGFNSIGDNVPSLNGFNNSKYYYSSDNFIFSFKNDKDTQNMKISRV
;
A
#
# COMPACT_ATOMS: atom_id res chain seq x y z
N ARG A 1 8.18 -20.35 4.31
CA ARG A 1 9.08 -19.51 3.49
C ARG A 1 8.21 -18.36 2.98
N ILE A 2 8.45 -17.11 3.39
CA ILE A 2 7.75 -15.96 2.78
C ILE A 2 8.04 -16.06 1.28
N GLY A 3 7.00 -16.04 0.43
CA GLY A 3 7.17 -16.08 -1.03
C GLY A 3 8.19 -15.02 -1.48
N LYS A 4 8.84 -15.21 -2.63
CA LYS A 4 9.88 -14.29 -3.14
C LYS A 4 9.34 -12.84 -3.14
N PHE A 5 9.75 -12.06 -2.15
CA PHE A 5 9.36 -10.67 -2.00
C PHE A 5 10.32 -9.82 -2.84
N ASP A 6 9.93 -9.56 -4.09
CA ASP A 6 10.73 -8.79 -5.04
C ASP A 6 10.49 -7.28 -4.88
N SER A 7 11.02 -6.72 -3.79
CA SER A 7 11.07 -5.27 -3.58
C SER A 7 12.50 -4.76 -3.67
N LYS A 8 12.67 -3.59 -4.30
CA LYS A 8 13.92 -2.81 -4.30
C LYS A 8 13.87 -1.63 -3.32
N ILE A 9 12.76 -1.47 -2.61
CA ILE A 9 12.53 -0.35 -1.68
C ILE A 9 12.73 -0.79 -0.22
N ILE A 10 12.14 -1.91 0.18
CA ILE A 10 12.29 -2.46 1.54
C ILE A 10 12.87 -3.87 1.50
N ASN A 11 13.59 -4.25 2.56
CA ASN A 11 14.08 -5.60 2.74
C ASN A 11 13.00 -6.53 3.34
N PRO A 12 13.22 -7.86 3.37
CA PRO A 12 12.26 -8.81 3.93
C PRO A 12 11.92 -8.60 5.42
N LYS A 13 12.82 -7.98 6.21
CA LYS A 13 12.59 -7.71 7.63
C LYS A 13 11.51 -6.62 7.80
N LEU A 14 11.62 -5.52 7.06
CA LEU A 14 10.59 -4.48 7.02
C LEU A 14 9.27 -5.00 6.42
N ALA A 15 9.35 -5.84 5.38
CA ALA A 15 8.14 -6.47 4.82
C ALA A 15 7.38 -7.28 5.89
N LYS A 16 8.09 -8.07 6.71
CA LYS A 16 7.48 -8.82 7.82
C LYS A 16 6.84 -7.90 8.88
N ILE A 17 7.45 -6.73 9.14
CA ILE A 17 6.88 -5.75 10.07
C ILE A 17 5.59 -5.15 9.50
N ILE A 18 5.56 -4.77 8.22
CA ILE A 18 4.35 -4.27 7.58
C ILE A 18 3.26 -5.34 7.58
N ILE A 19 3.59 -6.61 7.30
CA ILE A 19 2.61 -7.71 7.36
C ILE A 19 2.00 -7.82 8.76
N LYS A 20 2.77 -7.64 9.83
CA LYS A 20 2.26 -7.60 11.22
C LYS A 20 1.31 -6.44 11.49
N TRP A 21 1.42 -5.34 10.74
CA TRP A 21 0.48 -4.22 10.86
C TRP A 21 -0.81 -4.45 10.10
N ILE A 22 -0.75 -5.21 9.00
CA ILE A 22 -1.89 -5.63 8.18
C ILE A 22 -2.66 -6.76 8.87
N VAL A 23 -1.96 -7.83 9.26
CA VAL A 23 -2.56 -9.05 9.78
C VAL A 23 -2.33 -9.16 11.28
N LYS A 24 -3.43 -9.34 12.02
CA LYS A 24 -3.43 -9.38 13.50
C LYS A 24 -3.02 -10.75 14.05
N GLU A 25 -3.16 -11.83 13.29
CA GLU A 25 -2.85 -13.18 13.74
C GLU A 25 -1.55 -13.74 13.12
N ASP A 26 -0.70 -14.34 13.96
CA ASP A 26 0.63 -14.83 13.57
C ASP A 26 0.59 -15.95 12.51
N PHE A 27 -0.46 -16.78 12.52
CA PHE A 27 -0.62 -17.89 11.56
C PHE A 27 -0.65 -17.40 10.10
N TRP A 28 -1.32 -16.27 9.85
CA TRP A 28 -1.48 -15.73 8.50
C TRP A 28 -0.22 -15.01 8.00
N ILE A 29 0.65 -14.51 8.88
CA ILE A 29 1.90 -13.82 8.49
C ILE A 29 2.75 -14.71 7.57
N LEU A 30 2.82 -16.00 7.85
CA LEU A 30 3.62 -16.96 7.08
C LEU A 30 3.00 -17.28 5.71
N ARG A 31 1.69 -17.06 5.56
CA ARG A 31 0.93 -17.32 4.33
C ARG A 31 0.77 -16.07 3.47
N TYR A 32 1.00 -14.89 4.04
CA TYR A 32 0.85 -13.63 3.35
C TYR A 32 1.82 -13.52 2.16
N LYS A 33 1.30 -13.09 1.01
CA LYS A 33 2.06 -12.92 -0.24
C LYS A 33 1.72 -11.56 -0.85
N PHE A 34 2.75 -10.76 -1.09
CA PHE A 34 2.62 -9.55 -1.90
C PHE A 34 2.68 -9.91 -3.37
N ASN A 35 1.75 -9.39 -4.17
CA ASN A 35 1.83 -9.39 -5.62
C ASN A 35 2.27 -8.00 -6.09
N LEU A 36 3.30 -7.92 -6.93
CA LEU A 36 3.74 -6.65 -7.49
C LEU A 36 2.80 -6.25 -8.64
N ILE A 37 2.05 -5.17 -8.45
CA ILE A 37 1.11 -4.66 -9.46
C ILE A 37 1.74 -3.55 -10.31
N TYR A 38 2.51 -2.67 -9.68
CA TYR A 38 3.13 -1.53 -10.34
C TYR A 38 4.51 -1.23 -9.73
N ARG A 39 5.48 -0.88 -10.58
CA ARG A 39 6.80 -0.42 -10.15
C ARG A 39 7.27 0.71 -11.06
N GLY A 40 7.39 1.93 -10.53
CA GLY A 40 7.79 3.10 -11.32
C GLY A 40 9.13 2.96 -12.07
N SER A 41 10.05 2.13 -11.58
CA SER A 41 11.33 1.85 -12.28
C SER A 41 11.21 0.88 -13.46
N ILE A 42 10.11 0.13 -13.58
CA ILE A 42 9.81 -0.78 -14.70
C ILE A 42 8.77 -0.15 -15.61
N ASP A 43 7.75 0.45 -15.01
CA ASP A 43 6.54 0.91 -15.68
C ASP A 43 6.58 2.40 -16.04
N GLY A 44 7.60 3.13 -15.56
CA GLY A 44 7.61 4.59 -15.56
C GLY A 44 6.71 5.16 -14.44
N ILE A 45 6.97 6.40 -14.02
CA ILE A 45 6.10 7.11 -13.08
C ILE A 45 5.04 7.87 -13.90
N ASN A 46 3.92 7.21 -14.17
CA ASN A 46 2.85 7.77 -14.99
C ASN A 46 1.47 7.42 -14.40
N HIS A 47 0.60 8.42 -14.27
CA HIS A 47 -0.73 8.27 -13.67
C HIS A 47 -1.64 7.32 -14.45
N GLU A 48 -1.62 7.37 -15.79
CA GLU A 48 -2.45 6.52 -16.64
C GLU A 48 -2.03 5.05 -16.53
N ILE A 49 -0.73 4.78 -16.57
CA ILE A 49 -0.20 3.42 -16.38
C ILE A 49 -0.54 2.90 -14.99
N PHE A 50 -0.38 3.73 -13.95
CA PHE A 50 -0.76 3.39 -12.59
C PHE A 50 -2.25 3.04 -12.49
N LYS A 51 -3.14 3.88 -13.03
CA LYS A 51 -4.59 3.65 -13.02
C LYS A 51 -4.95 2.34 -13.72
N ASN A 52 -4.36 2.08 -14.89
CA ASN A 52 -4.65 0.90 -15.70
C ASN A 52 -4.17 -0.41 -15.06
N LYS A 53 -3.01 -0.39 -14.38
CA LYS A 53 -2.47 -1.58 -13.70
C LYS A 53 -3.11 -1.84 -12.35
N CYS A 54 -3.22 -0.81 -11.52
CA CYS A 54 -3.71 -0.95 -10.15
C CYS A 54 -5.21 -1.23 -10.10
N LYS A 55 -6.00 -0.60 -10.99
CA LYS A 55 -7.47 -0.69 -11.04
C LYS A 55 -8.19 -0.44 -9.71
N GLY A 56 -7.47 0.03 -8.67
CA GLY A 56 -7.91 0.49 -7.35
C GLY A 56 -8.83 -0.40 -6.51
N GLN A 57 -9.17 -1.62 -6.94
CA GLN A 57 -10.22 -2.46 -6.31
C GLN A 57 -9.73 -3.41 -5.20
N MET A 58 -8.43 -3.42 -4.89
CA MET A 58 -7.85 -4.43 -4.00
C MET A 58 -7.08 -3.81 -2.85
N GLU A 59 -6.99 -4.56 -1.74
CA GLU A 59 -6.03 -4.30 -0.67
C GLU A 59 -4.65 -4.01 -1.26
N SER A 60 -4.10 -2.85 -0.95
CA SER A 60 -2.92 -2.37 -1.64
C SER A 60 -1.93 -1.70 -0.70
N LEU A 61 -0.67 -2.10 -0.82
CA LEU A 61 0.47 -1.48 -0.16
C LEU A 61 1.24 -0.62 -1.16
N VAL A 62 1.43 0.65 -0.85
CA VAL A 62 2.27 1.57 -1.61
C VAL A 62 3.59 1.79 -0.88
N LEU A 63 4.69 1.71 -1.63
CA LEU A 63 6.03 1.96 -1.14
C LEU A 63 6.71 3.02 -2.00
N ILE A 64 7.19 4.09 -1.37
CA ILE A 64 7.87 5.18 -2.03
C ILE A 64 9.22 5.37 -1.36
N LYS A 65 10.29 5.39 -2.16
CA LYS A 65 11.66 5.66 -1.72
C LYS A 65 12.11 7.01 -2.26
N VAL A 66 12.47 7.92 -1.38
CA VAL A 66 12.98 9.24 -1.75
C VAL A 66 14.43 9.11 -2.21
N LYS A 67 14.72 9.66 -3.39
CA LYS A 67 16.07 9.72 -3.93
C LYS A 67 16.96 10.57 -3.00
N HIS A 68 18.23 10.21 -2.87
CA HIS A 68 19.24 10.88 -2.04
C HIS A 68 19.11 10.72 -0.53
N THR A 69 17.89 10.76 0.04
CA THR A 69 17.72 10.60 1.50
C THR A 69 17.57 9.14 1.94
N ASN A 70 17.22 8.24 1.00
CA ASN A 70 16.80 6.87 1.28
C ASN A 70 15.59 6.75 2.22
N GLN A 71 14.94 7.85 2.57
CA GLN A 71 13.72 7.84 3.37
C GLN A 71 12.64 7.07 2.61
N ILE A 72 11.87 6.28 3.35
CA ILE A 72 10.79 5.49 2.79
C ILE A 72 9.51 5.92 3.46
N PHE A 73 8.48 6.15 2.66
CA PHE A 73 7.12 6.33 3.15
C PHE A 73 6.17 5.49 2.31
N GLY A 74 4.98 5.29 2.85
CA GLY A 74 4.01 4.44 2.22
C GLY A 74 2.70 4.44 2.97
N GLY A 75 1.80 3.62 2.46
CA GLY A 75 0.51 3.41 3.08
C GLY A 75 -0.09 2.11 2.61
N TYR A 76 -0.94 1.56 3.45
CA TYR A 76 -1.77 0.41 3.17
C TYR A 76 -3.23 0.86 3.17
N SER A 77 -3.95 0.45 2.15
CA SER A 77 -5.40 0.56 2.09
C SER A 77 -6.01 -0.84 2.06
N SER A 78 -6.89 -1.15 3.01
CA SER A 78 -7.67 -2.39 3.06
C SER A 78 -8.85 -2.39 2.06
N ILE A 79 -9.20 -1.22 1.54
CA ILE A 79 -10.33 -1.01 0.62
C ILE A 79 -9.89 -0.56 -0.78
N GLY A 80 -8.58 -0.48 -1.01
CA GLY A 80 -7.99 -0.05 -2.29
C GLY A 80 -7.96 1.46 -2.51
N PHE A 81 -7.77 1.87 -3.77
CA PHE A 81 -7.53 3.26 -4.20
C PHE A 81 -8.51 3.76 -5.26
N ASN A 82 -9.55 2.99 -5.60
CA ASN A 82 -10.42 3.38 -6.69
C ASN A 82 -11.14 4.69 -6.36
N SER A 83 -10.99 5.67 -7.26
CA SER A 83 -11.98 6.72 -7.42
C SER A 83 -13.29 6.05 -7.76
N ILE A 84 -14.29 6.13 -6.89
CA ILE A 84 -15.63 5.72 -7.24
C ILE A 84 -16.23 6.79 -8.16
N GLY A 85 -16.32 6.42 -9.43
CA GLY A 85 -16.65 7.27 -10.57
C GLY A 85 -15.82 6.73 -11.71
N ASP A 86 -16.31 5.74 -12.46
CA ASP A 86 -17.43 5.90 -13.38
C ASP A 86 -18.38 4.68 -13.31
N ASN A 87 -19.68 4.86 -13.02
CA ASN A 87 -20.74 3.82 -13.05
C ASN A 87 -21.18 3.14 -11.73
N VAL A 88 -21.23 3.87 -10.61
CA VAL A 88 -22.33 3.58 -9.65
C VAL A 88 -23.50 4.46 -10.08
N PRO A 89 -24.69 3.92 -10.42
CA PRO A 89 -25.85 4.75 -10.70
C PRO A 89 -26.00 5.73 -9.55
N SER A 90 -25.95 7.02 -9.86
CA SER A 90 -26.28 8.05 -8.90
C SER A 90 -27.70 7.76 -8.44
N LEU A 91 -27.86 7.11 -7.29
CA LEU A 91 -29.14 7.08 -6.63
C LEU A 91 -29.33 8.49 -6.07
N ASN A 92 -29.93 9.33 -6.91
CA ASN A 92 -30.51 10.62 -6.61
C ASN A 92 -29.55 11.68 -6.06
N GLY A 93 -29.08 12.57 -6.96
CA GLY A 93 -29.01 14.01 -6.70
C GLY A 93 -28.08 14.55 -5.61
N PHE A 94 -27.28 13.74 -4.93
CA PHE A 94 -26.31 14.22 -3.94
C PHE A 94 -24.88 14.10 -4.47
N ASN A 95 -24.19 15.24 -4.58
CA ASN A 95 -22.74 15.36 -4.68
C ASN A 95 -22.06 14.79 -3.41
N ASN A 96 -22.18 13.48 -3.20
CA ASN A 96 -21.60 12.79 -2.06
C ASN A 96 -20.18 12.38 -2.42
N SER A 97 -19.19 13.14 -1.96
CA SER A 97 -17.87 12.58 -1.66
C SER A 97 -18.09 11.41 -0.70
N LYS A 98 -18.13 10.20 -1.23
CA LYS A 98 -18.26 8.99 -0.42
C LYS A 98 -16.91 8.77 0.27
N TYR A 99 -16.81 9.22 1.52
CA TYR A 99 -15.72 8.82 2.39
C TYR A 99 -15.95 7.37 2.79
N TYR A 100 -14.99 6.49 2.48
CA TYR A 100 -15.02 5.10 2.90
C TYR A 100 -14.12 4.96 4.13
N TYR A 101 -14.74 4.62 5.25
CA TYR A 101 -14.04 4.40 6.51
C TYR A 101 -13.50 2.97 6.56
N SER A 102 -12.21 2.82 6.81
CA SER A 102 -11.64 1.55 7.26
C SER A 102 -10.56 1.80 8.29
N SER A 103 -10.77 1.32 9.51
CA SER A 103 -9.83 1.40 10.62
C SER A 103 -8.54 0.57 10.41
N ASP A 104 -8.52 -0.27 9.38
CA ASP A 104 -7.36 -1.07 9.01
C ASP A 104 -6.42 -0.35 8.01
N ASN A 105 -6.80 0.84 7.53
CA ASN A 105 -5.93 1.70 6.74
C ASN A 105 -4.82 2.32 7.61
N PHE A 106 -3.62 2.46 7.04
CA PHE A 106 -2.53 3.15 7.73
C PHE A 106 -1.51 3.76 6.77
N ILE A 107 -0.88 4.83 7.21
CA ILE A 107 0.32 5.40 6.59
C ILE A 107 1.53 5.18 7.49
N PHE A 108 2.72 5.14 6.90
CA PHE A 108 3.95 4.94 7.66
C PHE A 108 5.16 5.64 7.03
N SER A 109 6.21 5.77 7.84
CA SER A 109 7.54 6.18 7.37
C SER A 109 8.66 5.45 8.09
N PHE A 110 9.75 5.27 7.36
CA PHE A 110 11.01 4.69 7.80
C PHE A 110 12.15 5.64 7.43
N LYS A 111 13.18 5.75 8.29
CA LYS A 111 14.39 6.51 7.96
C LYS A 111 15.13 5.92 6.75
N ASN A 112 15.12 4.60 6.60
CA ASN A 112 15.68 3.86 5.47
C ASN A 112 15.21 2.39 5.52
N ASP A 113 15.73 1.55 4.62
CA ASP A 113 15.35 0.14 4.50
C ASP A 113 15.82 -0.76 5.66
N LYS A 114 16.62 -0.23 6.61
CA LYS A 114 17.09 -0.93 7.80
C LYS A 114 16.40 -0.45 9.09
N ASP A 115 15.55 0.56 9.02
CA ASP A 115 14.95 1.18 10.20
C ASP A 115 13.87 0.31 10.83
N THR A 116 14.26 -0.54 11.78
CA THR A 116 13.33 -1.39 12.53
C THR A 116 13.03 -0.89 13.93
N GLN A 117 13.41 0.34 14.27
CA GLN A 117 13.32 0.87 15.64
C GLN A 117 12.58 2.21 15.70
N ASN A 118 12.77 3.09 14.70
CA ASN A 118 12.20 4.45 14.69
C ASN A 118 11.05 4.58 13.69
N MET A 119 10.35 3.47 13.46
CA MET A 119 9.25 3.37 12.51
C MET A 119 8.07 4.20 13.01
N LYS A 120 7.50 5.04 12.14
CA LYS A 120 6.30 5.81 12.46
C LYS A 120 5.12 5.21 11.69
N ILE A 121 4.00 4.99 12.38
CA ILE A 121 2.75 4.52 11.80
C ILE A 121 1.59 5.37 12.33
N SER A 122 0.64 5.68 11.46
CA SER A 122 -0.61 6.35 11.79
C SER A 122 -1.76 5.64 11.09
N ARG A 123 -2.81 5.31 11.84
CA ARG A 123 -4.04 4.72 11.31
C ARG A 123 -5.00 5.85 10.91
N VAL A 124 -5.71 5.67 9.80
CA VAL A 124 -6.51 6.72 9.12
C VAL A 124 -7.94 6.27 8.95
#